data_AF-A0A937VPB8-F1
#
_entry.id   AF-A0A937VPB8-F1
#
_cell.length_a   1.000
_cell.length_b   1.000
_cell.length_c   1.000
_cell.angle_alpha   90.00
_cell.angle_beta   90.00
_cell.angle_gamma   90.00
#
_symmetry.space_group_name_H-M   'P 1'
#
loop_
_entity.id
_entity.type
_entity.pdbx_description
1 polymer ?
#
loop_
_entity_poly.entity_id
_entity_poly.type
_entity_poly.pdbx_seq_one_letter_code
_entity_poly.pdbx_strand_id
1 'polypeptide(L)'
;DSLTRNRLVEEAQDCKPLLRRLLRGRTVERWRPVWDETWIIAIPSSSNQSWPWSECGDEQEAEAAFRDIYPSLHKHLKGFEARLRSRQHKGRFWWELRSCDYYDAIEKPKIVVQRILYHSVYSLDLESHWVNDATILLPTRNLYALAILNSRVIWWYLFRMWPHMKDEAVRVQKQELMSLPVPEASADLRSKIEALAQQAYEIAGEDNLAQLFDIEVQMQHRVIEAFELTNAEVSLIERTLPPRDPLVVLEKRLRKSQHPSTGVELCLSS
;
A
#
# COMPACT_ATOMS: atom_id res chain seq x y z
N ASP A 1 -11.96 11.25 -7.71
CA ASP A 1 -12.54 10.00 -8.25
C ASP A 1 -12.40 9.96 -9.77
N SER A 2 -12.74 8.83 -10.39
CA SER A 2 -12.68 8.65 -11.85
C SER A 2 -13.60 9.60 -12.62
N LEU A 3 -14.78 9.94 -12.08
CA LEU A 3 -15.70 10.88 -12.74
C LEU A 3 -15.07 12.27 -12.89
N THR A 4 -14.48 12.78 -11.80
CA THR A 4 -13.75 14.05 -11.80
C THR A 4 -12.56 13.98 -12.73
N ARG A 5 -11.79 12.89 -12.68
CA ARG A 5 -10.64 12.68 -13.58
C ARG A 5 -11.06 12.71 -15.06
N ASN A 6 -12.16 12.05 -15.41
CA ASN A 6 -12.65 11.98 -16.79
C ASN A 6 -13.06 13.37 -17.28
N ARG A 7 -13.84 14.11 -16.47
CA ARG A 7 -14.23 15.49 -16.79
C ARG A 7 -13.01 16.40 -17.03
N LEU A 8 -11.98 16.32 -16.19
CA LEU A 8 -10.76 17.13 -16.36
C LEU A 8 -10.02 16.84 -17.67
N VAL A 9 -9.98 15.58 -18.07
CA VAL A 9 -9.30 15.11 -19.30
C VAL A 9 -10.13 15.41 -20.55
N GLU A 10 -11.46 15.34 -20.46
CA GLU A 10 -12.38 15.76 -21.52
C GLU A 10 -12.27 17.27 -21.79
N GLU A 11 -12.15 18.09 -20.73
CA GLU A 11 -11.96 19.54 -20.86
C GLU A 11 -10.58 19.91 -21.44
N ALA A 12 -9.50 19.21 -21.03
CA ALA A 12 -8.16 19.40 -21.60
C ALA A 12 -7.31 18.13 -21.45
N GLN A 13 -6.92 17.52 -22.58
CA GLN A 13 -6.19 16.24 -22.59
C GLN A 13 -4.79 16.33 -21.97
N ASP A 14 -4.14 17.50 -22.04
CA ASP A 14 -2.77 17.71 -21.59
C ASP A 14 -2.59 17.47 -20.09
N CYS A 15 -3.66 17.52 -19.29
CA CYS A 15 -3.59 17.22 -17.86
C CYS A 15 -3.45 15.72 -17.55
N LYS A 16 -3.73 14.81 -18.50
CA LYS A 16 -3.74 13.36 -18.29
C LYS A 16 -2.44 12.83 -17.65
N PRO A 17 -1.23 13.26 -18.06
CA PRO A 17 0.01 12.83 -17.44
C PRO A 17 0.22 13.34 -16.01
N LEU A 18 -0.62 14.24 -15.49
CA LEU A 18 -0.57 14.71 -14.10
C LEU A 18 -1.60 14.00 -13.21
N LEU A 19 -2.47 13.17 -13.80
CA LEU A 19 -3.48 12.43 -13.06
C LEU A 19 -2.96 11.01 -12.83
N ARG A 20 -2.60 10.71 -11.59
CA ARG A 20 -2.02 9.42 -11.19
C ARG A 20 -2.99 8.64 -10.32
N ARG A 21 -3.00 7.30 -10.46
CA ARG A 21 -3.81 6.42 -9.61
C ARG A 21 -3.23 6.47 -8.19
N LEU A 22 -4.10 6.60 -7.19
CA LEU A 22 -3.72 6.74 -5.79
C LEU A 22 -4.17 5.51 -4.99
N LEU A 23 -3.23 4.90 -4.27
CA LEU A 23 -3.51 4.01 -3.16
C LEU A 23 -3.50 4.80 -1.85
N ARG A 24 -4.46 4.49 -0.99
CA ARG A 24 -4.55 4.97 0.39
C ARG A 24 -4.30 3.79 1.32
N GLY A 25 -4.04 4.06 2.61
CA GLY A 25 -3.87 3.00 3.60
C GLY A 25 -4.91 1.87 3.48
N ARG A 26 -6.21 2.23 3.36
CA ARG A 26 -7.32 1.27 3.24
C ARG A 26 -7.37 0.44 1.94
N THR A 27 -6.60 0.81 0.91
CA THR A 27 -6.56 0.08 -0.38
C THR A 27 -5.30 -0.77 -0.52
N VAL A 28 -4.42 -0.72 0.49
CA VAL A 28 -3.27 -1.63 0.61
C VAL A 28 -3.83 -2.92 1.19
N GLU A 29 -3.87 -3.97 0.38
CA GLU A 29 -4.42 -5.28 0.72
C GLU A 29 -3.32 -6.36 0.69
N ARG A 30 -3.58 -7.51 1.31
CA ARG A 30 -2.57 -8.56 1.42
C ARG A 30 -2.18 -9.05 0.02
N TRP A 31 -0.88 -9.15 -0.26
CA TRP A 31 -0.27 -9.52 -1.55
C TRP A 31 -0.41 -8.49 -2.67
N ARG A 32 -1.62 -8.00 -2.94
CA ARG A 32 -1.88 -7.11 -4.08
C ARG A 32 -2.78 -5.95 -3.65
N PRO A 33 -2.48 -4.70 -4.03
CA PRO A 33 -3.34 -3.58 -3.70
C PRO A 33 -4.62 -3.61 -4.56
N VAL A 34 -5.71 -3.07 -4.02
CA VAL A 34 -6.98 -2.93 -4.74
C VAL A 34 -7.28 -1.46 -4.95
N TRP A 35 -7.08 -0.98 -6.17
CA TRP A 35 -7.32 0.42 -6.49
C TRP A 35 -8.82 0.76 -6.50
N ASP A 36 -9.22 1.75 -5.71
CA ASP A 36 -10.64 2.13 -5.50
C ASP A 36 -11.05 3.35 -6.33
N GLU A 37 -10.56 3.46 -7.56
CA GLU A 37 -10.87 4.57 -8.48
C GLU A 37 -10.47 5.97 -7.98
N THR A 38 -9.55 6.02 -7.02
CA THR A 38 -9.04 7.28 -6.47
C THR A 38 -7.83 7.77 -7.26
N TRP A 39 -7.80 9.07 -7.53
CA TRP A 39 -6.74 9.73 -8.31
C TRP A 39 -6.10 10.85 -7.50
N ILE A 40 -4.85 11.16 -7.82
CA ILE A 40 -4.12 12.34 -7.32
C ILE A 40 -3.70 13.21 -8.51
N ILE A 41 -3.75 14.53 -8.32
CA ILE A 41 -3.11 15.51 -9.20
C ILE A 41 -1.64 15.60 -8.76
N ALA A 42 -0.78 14.92 -9.50
CA ALA A 42 0.65 14.79 -9.25
C ALA A 42 1.41 15.88 -10.01
N ILE A 43 1.61 17.02 -9.35
CA ILE A 43 2.49 18.09 -9.83
C ILE A 43 3.68 18.17 -8.86
N PRO A 44 4.76 17.40 -9.07
CA PRO A 44 6.00 17.55 -8.31
C PRO A 44 6.47 19.01 -8.19
N SER A 45 7.14 19.32 -7.08
CA SER A 45 7.76 20.65 -6.86
C SER A 45 8.65 21.05 -8.04
N SER A 46 8.71 22.35 -8.36
CA SER A 46 9.70 22.90 -9.29
C SER A 46 11.16 22.60 -8.91
N SER A 47 11.42 22.19 -7.66
CA SER A 47 12.75 21.69 -7.23
C SER A 47 13.05 20.25 -7.65
N ASN A 48 12.04 19.46 -8.03
CA ASN A 48 12.17 18.07 -8.45
C ASN A 48 11.96 17.87 -9.94
N GLN A 49 11.16 18.72 -10.56
CA GLN A 49 10.83 18.64 -11.97
C GLN A 49 10.82 20.03 -12.57
N SER A 50 11.41 20.17 -13.76
CA SER A 50 11.35 21.42 -14.52
C SER A 50 9.98 21.55 -15.18
N TRP A 51 9.29 22.65 -14.87
CA TRP A 51 8.03 23.08 -15.46
C TRP A 51 8.24 24.36 -16.26
N PRO A 52 7.34 24.67 -17.22
CA PRO A 52 7.39 25.94 -17.94
C PRO A 52 7.28 27.19 -17.03
N TRP A 53 6.75 27.04 -15.82
CA TRP A 53 6.68 28.09 -14.80
C TRP A 53 7.80 28.04 -13.75
N SER A 54 8.73 27.08 -13.83
CA SER A 54 9.76 26.90 -12.80
C SER A 54 10.73 28.08 -12.70
N GLU A 55 10.97 28.79 -13.80
CA GLU A 55 11.87 29.94 -13.87
C GLU A 55 11.16 31.28 -13.73
N CYS A 56 9.82 31.30 -13.62
CA CYS A 56 9.07 32.55 -13.44
C CYS A 56 9.49 33.26 -12.15
N GLY A 57 9.63 34.59 -12.24
CA GLY A 57 10.11 35.42 -11.13
C GLY A 57 9.02 35.66 -10.08
N ASP A 58 7.77 35.73 -10.52
CA ASP A 58 6.60 35.97 -9.67
C ASP A 58 5.54 34.87 -9.81
N GLU A 59 4.69 34.74 -8.78
CA GLU A 59 3.66 33.71 -8.74
C GLU A 59 2.50 34.00 -9.71
N GLN A 60 2.21 35.26 -10.03
CA GLN A 60 1.14 35.61 -10.96
C GLN A 60 1.46 35.16 -12.39
N GLU A 61 2.69 35.37 -12.83
CA GLU A 61 3.26 34.90 -14.09
C GLU A 61 3.28 33.37 -14.13
N ALA A 62 3.77 32.73 -13.06
CA ALA A 62 3.77 31.28 -12.93
C ALA A 62 2.35 30.68 -13.01
N GLU A 63 1.37 31.31 -12.35
CA GLU A 63 -0.02 30.87 -12.35
C GLU A 63 -0.67 31.09 -13.72
N ALA A 64 -0.33 32.17 -14.42
CA ALA A 64 -0.76 32.40 -15.79
C ALA A 64 -0.25 31.30 -16.73
N ALA A 65 1.04 30.97 -16.67
CA ALA A 65 1.61 29.86 -17.42
C ALA A 65 0.95 28.51 -17.07
N PHE A 66 0.73 28.24 -15.77
CA PHE A 66 0.04 27.03 -15.32
C PHE A 66 -1.40 26.95 -15.88
N ARG A 67 -2.15 28.05 -15.85
CA ARG A 67 -3.50 28.13 -16.41
C ARG A 67 -3.51 27.91 -17.92
N ASP A 68 -2.55 28.49 -18.64
CA ASP A 68 -2.54 28.43 -20.10
C ASP A 68 -2.17 27.02 -20.60
N ILE A 69 -1.29 26.31 -19.87
CA ILE A 69 -0.88 24.94 -20.21
C ILE A 69 -1.87 23.89 -19.69
N TYR A 70 -2.40 24.06 -18.47
CA TYR A 70 -3.30 23.10 -17.82
C TYR A 70 -4.60 23.76 -17.34
N PRO A 71 -5.42 24.30 -18.26
CA PRO A 71 -6.59 25.12 -17.91
C PRO A 71 -7.62 24.37 -17.07
N SER A 72 -7.86 23.08 -17.35
CA SER A 72 -8.81 22.27 -16.58
C SER A 72 -8.33 22.03 -15.14
N LEU A 73 -7.03 21.78 -14.94
CA LEU A 73 -6.45 21.62 -13.59
C LEU A 73 -6.43 22.93 -12.83
N HIS A 74 -6.01 24.02 -13.47
CA HIS A 74 -6.00 25.35 -12.84
C HIS A 74 -7.41 25.70 -12.34
N LYS A 75 -8.41 25.64 -13.21
CA LYS A 75 -9.81 25.90 -12.86
C LYS A 75 -10.29 25.03 -11.69
N HIS A 76 -9.95 23.75 -11.70
CA HIS A 76 -10.32 22.83 -10.63
C HIS A 76 -9.62 23.15 -9.29
N LEU A 77 -8.30 23.36 -9.32
CA LEU A 77 -7.49 23.66 -8.14
C LEU A 77 -7.80 25.05 -7.57
N LYS A 78 -8.24 26.01 -8.40
CA LYS A 78 -8.61 27.35 -7.95
C LYS A 78 -9.73 27.34 -6.91
N GLY A 79 -10.69 26.41 -7.04
CA GLY A 79 -11.73 26.19 -6.03
C GLY A 79 -11.21 25.75 -4.65
N PHE A 80 -9.95 25.30 -4.58
CA PHE A 80 -9.28 24.85 -3.37
C PHE A 80 -8.08 25.73 -2.98
N GLU A 81 -7.87 26.87 -3.65
CA GLU A 81 -6.66 27.69 -3.53
C GLU A 81 -6.34 28.06 -2.08
N ALA A 82 -7.33 28.55 -1.32
CA ALA A 82 -7.12 28.93 0.09
C ALA A 82 -6.55 27.77 0.94
N ARG A 83 -7.06 26.55 0.72
CA ARG A 83 -6.59 25.33 1.39
C ARG A 83 -5.22 24.88 0.88
N LEU A 84 -4.95 25.06 -0.42
CA LEU A 84 -3.69 24.66 -1.03
C LEU A 84 -2.55 25.60 -0.63
N ARG A 85 -2.84 26.91 -0.50
CA ARG A 85 -1.91 27.93 0.01
C ARG A 85 -1.56 27.71 1.48
N SER A 86 -2.54 27.30 2.30
CA SER A 86 -2.32 27.06 3.74
C SER A 86 -1.53 25.78 4.05
N ARG A 87 -1.25 24.93 3.04
CA ARG A 87 -0.39 23.75 3.23
C ARG A 87 1.01 24.17 3.67
N GLN A 88 1.48 23.57 4.76
CA GLN A 88 2.89 23.66 5.18
C GLN A 88 3.80 22.90 4.20
N HIS A 89 3.34 21.76 3.70
CA HIS A 89 4.09 20.90 2.78
C HIS A 89 3.59 21.08 1.34
N LYS A 90 4.02 22.16 0.69
CA LYS A 90 3.81 22.45 -0.73
C LYS A 90 5.14 22.70 -1.43
N GLY A 91 5.13 22.71 -2.76
CA GLY A 91 6.29 23.08 -3.57
C GLY A 91 6.53 24.59 -3.56
N ARG A 92 7.18 25.11 -4.61
CA ARG A 92 7.43 26.55 -4.76
C ARG A 92 6.10 27.31 -4.91
N PHE A 93 5.18 26.75 -5.69
CA PHE A 93 3.87 27.34 -5.97
C PHE A 93 2.73 26.57 -5.30
N TRP A 94 1.60 27.24 -5.06
CA TRP A 94 0.51 26.67 -4.26
C TRP A 94 -0.14 25.43 -4.87
N TRP A 95 -0.05 25.23 -6.19
CA TRP A 95 -0.55 24.04 -6.90
C TRP A 95 0.41 22.85 -6.87
N GLU A 96 1.66 23.04 -6.43
CA GLU A 96 2.68 21.99 -6.43
C GLU A 96 2.64 21.12 -5.17
N LEU A 97 3.01 19.85 -5.32
CA LEU A 97 3.34 18.96 -4.21
C LEU A 97 4.68 19.37 -3.57
N ARG A 98 4.87 18.98 -2.31
CA ARG A 98 6.13 19.22 -1.57
C ARG A 98 7.34 18.64 -2.32
N SER A 99 8.51 19.22 -2.10
CA SER A 99 9.74 18.60 -2.59
C SER A 99 10.01 17.26 -1.89
N CYS A 100 10.33 16.22 -2.68
CA CYS A 100 10.62 14.86 -2.22
C CYS A 100 11.74 14.22 -3.06
N ASP A 101 12.61 13.43 -2.42
CA ASP A 101 13.69 12.65 -3.04
C ASP A 101 13.24 11.28 -3.58
N TYR A 102 12.00 10.88 -3.29
CA TYR A 102 11.48 9.54 -3.59
C TYR A 102 10.45 9.48 -4.74
N TYR A 103 10.27 10.54 -5.53
CA TYR A 103 9.31 10.50 -6.65
C TYR A 103 9.59 9.36 -7.63
N ASP A 104 10.85 9.15 -8.00
CA ASP A 104 11.26 8.04 -8.87
C ASP A 104 10.97 6.67 -8.27
N ALA A 105 10.98 6.57 -6.94
CA ALA A 105 10.71 5.32 -6.23
C ALA A 105 9.21 4.96 -6.27
N ILE A 106 8.31 5.95 -6.41
CA ILE A 106 6.87 5.72 -6.57
C ILE A 106 6.59 5.05 -7.91
N GLU A 107 7.27 5.47 -8.97
CA GLU A 107 7.03 4.95 -10.31
C GLU A 107 7.63 3.55 -10.52
N LYS A 108 8.53 3.12 -9.63
CA LYS A 108 9.10 1.77 -9.65
C LYS A 108 8.17 0.75 -8.98
N PRO A 109 8.27 -0.53 -9.38
CA PRO A 109 7.68 -1.62 -8.64
C PRO A 109 8.11 -1.60 -7.16
N LYS A 110 7.15 -1.75 -6.26
CA LYS A 110 7.37 -1.50 -4.84
C LYS A 110 6.47 -2.32 -3.95
N ILE A 111 6.94 -2.70 -2.77
CA ILE A 111 6.09 -3.20 -1.69
C ILE A 111 5.53 -2.00 -0.94
N VAL A 112 4.21 -1.98 -0.73
CA VAL A 112 3.49 -0.95 0.01
C VAL A 112 2.93 -1.55 1.30
N VAL A 113 3.11 -0.83 2.42
CA VAL A 113 2.60 -1.23 3.74
C VAL A 113 1.89 -0.05 4.39
N GLN A 114 0.82 -0.33 5.14
CA GLN A 114 0.13 0.69 5.93
C GLN A 114 0.99 1.10 7.15
N ARG A 115 0.92 2.37 7.57
CA ARG A 115 1.62 2.83 8.80
C ARG A 115 0.98 2.30 10.08
N ILE A 116 -0.25 1.81 10.00
CA ILE A 116 -1.00 1.21 11.11
C ILE A 116 -1.55 -0.12 10.60
N LEU A 117 -1.06 -1.22 11.14
CA LEU A 117 -1.43 -2.58 10.76
C LEU A 117 -2.38 -3.17 11.79
N TYR A 118 -3.61 -3.45 11.36
CA TYR A 118 -4.51 -4.32 12.11
C TYR A 118 -4.25 -5.80 11.81
N HIS A 119 -3.74 -6.11 10.62
CA HIS A 119 -3.44 -7.44 10.14
C HIS A 119 -2.11 -7.42 9.37
N SER A 120 -1.52 -8.58 9.08
CA SER A 120 -0.35 -8.67 8.20
C SER A 120 -0.74 -8.36 6.75
N VAL A 121 -0.49 -7.12 6.33
CA VAL A 121 -0.94 -6.56 5.05
C VAL A 121 0.21 -5.84 4.37
N TYR A 122 0.90 -6.58 3.50
CA TYR A 122 1.96 -6.07 2.62
C TYR A 122 1.59 -6.38 1.18
N SER A 123 1.56 -5.36 0.33
CA SER A 123 1.18 -5.49 -1.08
C SER A 123 2.35 -5.24 -2.01
N LEU A 124 2.48 -6.01 -3.07
CA LEU A 124 3.35 -5.68 -4.20
C LEU A 124 2.57 -4.83 -5.22
N ASP A 125 2.99 -3.59 -5.40
CA ASP A 125 2.48 -2.72 -6.45
C ASP A 125 3.39 -2.77 -7.67
N LEU A 126 2.84 -3.27 -8.78
CA LEU A 126 3.50 -3.35 -10.08
C LEU A 126 2.98 -2.30 -11.07
N GLU A 127 1.98 -1.51 -10.68
CA GLU A 127 1.22 -0.62 -11.55
C GLU A 127 1.51 0.87 -11.28
N SER A 128 2.59 1.14 -10.54
CA SER A 128 3.12 2.48 -10.28
C SER A 128 2.09 3.41 -9.63
N HIS A 129 1.28 2.87 -8.72
CA HIS A 129 0.33 3.67 -7.96
C HIS A 129 1.07 4.68 -7.09
N TRP A 130 0.56 5.91 -7.07
CA TRP A 130 0.95 6.89 -6.08
C TRP A 130 0.36 6.51 -4.73
N VAL A 131 0.98 6.98 -3.65
CA VAL A 131 0.56 6.64 -2.29
C VAL A 131 0.46 7.88 -1.41
N ASN A 132 -0.37 7.81 -0.36
CA ASN A 132 -0.43 8.86 0.65
C ASN A 132 0.47 8.55 1.87
N ASP A 133 0.51 9.50 2.79
CA ASP A 133 1.29 9.44 4.04
C ASP A 133 0.79 8.40 5.06
N ALA A 134 -0.34 7.74 4.78
CA ALA A 134 -0.80 6.59 5.55
C ALA A 134 -0.05 5.29 5.20
N THR A 135 0.91 5.34 4.28
CA THR A 135 1.68 4.18 3.81
C THR A 135 3.19 4.43 3.87
N ILE A 136 3.96 3.34 3.81
CA ILE A 136 5.41 3.32 3.56
C ILE A 136 5.63 2.51 2.29
N LEU A 137 6.56 2.97 1.44
CA LEU A 137 6.97 2.26 0.23
C LEU A 137 8.39 1.71 0.38
N LEU A 138 8.55 0.47 -0.07
CA LEU A 138 9.83 -0.22 -0.22
C LEU A 138 10.04 -0.46 -1.73
N PRO A 139 10.94 0.28 -2.41
CA PRO A 139 11.08 0.23 -3.87
C PRO A 139 11.83 -1.04 -4.30
N THR A 140 11.14 -2.18 -4.22
CA THR A 140 11.66 -3.52 -4.53
C THR A 140 10.56 -4.42 -5.08
N ARG A 141 10.99 -5.40 -5.88
CA ARG A 141 10.17 -6.53 -6.38
C ARG A 141 10.47 -7.84 -5.66
N ASN A 142 11.21 -7.80 -4.56
CA ASN A 142 11.70 -9.00 -3.90
C ASN A 142 10.53 -9.81 -3.32
N LEU A 143 10.12 -10.86 -4.04
CA LEU A 143 9.04 -11.75 -3.67
C LEU A 143 9.35 -12.55 -2.40
N TYR A 144 10.62 -12.86 -2.14
CA TYR A 144 11.04 -13.50 -0.91
C TYR A 144 10.76 -12.57 0.28
N ALA A 145 11.17 -11.29 0.18
CA ALA A 145 10.87 -10.31 1.22
C ALA A 145 9.35 -10.14 1.41
N LEU A 146 8.56 -10.10 0.33
CA LEU A 146 7.10 -10.05 0.40
C LEU A 146 6.52 -11.25 1.14
N ALA A 147 7.00 -12.47 0.86
CA ALA A 147 6.58 -13.70 1.53
C ALA A 147 6.89 -13.67 3.02
N ILE A 148 8.12 -13.29 3.38
CA ILE A 148 8.55 -13.17 4.76
C ILE A 148 7.67 -12.16 5.49
N LEU A 149 7.50 -10.95 4.96
CA LEU A 149 6.67 -9.90 5.57
C LEU A 149 5.23 -10.33 5.81
N ASN A 150 4.64 -11.06 4.86
CA ASN A 150 3.29 -11.57 5.00
C ASN A 150 3.18 -12.81 5.92
N SER A 151 4.27 -13.49 6.25
CA SER A 151 4.23 -14.73 7.05
C SER A 151 3.64 -14.56 8.46
N ARG A 152 3.13 -15.67 9.02
CA ARG A 152 2.69 -15.74 10.42
C ARG A 152 3.88 -15.51 11.36
N VAL A 153 5.07 -16.00 11.03
CA VAL A 153 6.29 -15.82 11.86
C VAL A 153 6.57 -14.34 12.05
N ILE A 154 6.59 -13.57 10.96
CA ILE A 154 6.79 -12.13 11.04
C ILE A 154 5.65 -11.47 11.81
N TRP A 155 4.37 -11.77 11.52
CA TRP A 155 3.26 -11.19 12.29
C TRP A 155 3.39 -11.44 13.81
N TRP A 156 3.76 -12.67 14.19
CA TRP A 156 4.00 -13.06 15.58
C TRP A 156 5.13 -12.25 16.25
N TYR A 157 6.21 -11.97 15.50
CA TYR A 157 7.34 -11.14 15.94
C TYR A 157 6.95 -9.67 16.06
N LEU A 158 6.35 -9.10 15.01
CA LEU A 158 5.93 -7.70 14.96
C LEU A 158 5.03 -7.34 16.13
N PHE A 159 4.03 -8.19 16.42
CA PHE A 159 3.07 -7.97 17.49
C PHE A 159 3.72 -7.93 18.88
N ARG A 160 4.91 -8.51 19.06
CA ARG A 160 5.65 -8.49 20.34
C ARG A 160 6.65 -7.35 20.44
N MET A 161 7.25 -6.99 19.31
CA MET A 161 8.40 -6.09 19.29
C MET A 161 8.05 -4.65 18.95
N TRP A 162 6.93 -4.41 18.26
CA TRP A 162 6.59 -3.08 17.75
C TRP A 162 5.54 -2.37 18.62
N PRO A 163 5.51 -1.02 18.58
CA PRO A 163 4.56 -0.25 19.37
C PRO A 163 3.10 -0.51 18.97
N HIS A 164 2.26 -0.70 19.98
CA HIS A 164 0.82 -0.82 19.82
C HIS A 164 0.12 0.52 19.90
N MET A 165 -0.98 0.62 19.15
CA MET A 165 -1.90 1.74 19.12
C MET A 165 -3.27 1.27 19.63
N LYS A 166 -4.29 2.13 19.49
CA LYS A 166 -5.68 1.76 19.81
C LYS A 166 -6.09 0.45 19.13
N ASP A 167 -6.83 -0.38 19.86
CA ASP A 167 -7.35 -1.67 19.40
C ASP A 167 -6.26 -2.65 18.96
N GLU A 168 -5.11 -2.68 19.64
CA GLU A 168 -3.98 -3.59 19.35
C GLU A 168 -3.49 -3.49 17.89
N ALA A 169 -3.60 -2.30 17.29
CA ALA A 169 -3.03 -2.05 15.98
C ALA A 169 -1.53 -1.80 16.10
N VAL A 170 -0.74 -2.39 15.23
CA VAL A 170 0.72 -2.25 15.25
C VAL A 170 1.13 -1.03 14.43
N ARG A 171 1.89 -0.11 15.02
CA ARG A 171 2.44 1.03 14.30
C ARG A 171 3.72 0.62 13.56
N VAL A 172 3.77 0.89 12.26
CA VAL A 172 4.95 0.67 11.42
C VAL A 172 5.74 1.97 11.30
N GLN A 173 7.05 1.89 11.56
CA GLN A 173 7.97 2.96 11.21
C GLN A 173 9.17 2.41 10.43
N LYS A 174 9.86 3.33 9.75
CA LYS A 174 10.89 2.98 8.77
C LYS A 174 12.04 2.23 9.44
N GLN A 175 12.49 2.69 10.61
CA GLN A 175 13.60 2.07 11.32
C GLN A 175 13.31 0.61 11.67
N GLU A 176 12.12 0.34 12.21
CA GLU A 176 11.72 -1.00 12.62
C GLU A 176 11.56 -1.93 11.40
N LEU A 177 10.97 -1.42 10.31
CA LEU A 177 10.82 -2.17 9.06
C LEU A 177 12.18 -2.56 8.47
N MET A 178 13.16 -1.65 8.54
CA MET A 178 14.53 -1.90 8.07
C MET A 178 15.32 -2.87 8.96
N SER A 179 14.92 -3.03 10.22
CA SER A 179 15.54 -3.96 11.17
C SER A 179 14.86 -5.33 11.22
N LEU A 180 13.88 -5.61 10.35
CA LEU A 180 13.19 -6.89 10.39
C LEU A 180 14.13 -8.05 10.06
N PRO A 181 14.01 -9.18 10.80
CA PRO A 181 14.78 -10.35 10.47
C PRO A 181 14.27 -10.94 9.15
N VAL A 182 15.16 -11.02 8.16
CA VAL A 182 14.93 -11.75 6.92
C VAL A 182 15.89 -12.93 6.94
N PRO A 183 15.40 -14.18 6.97
CA PRO A 183 16.27 -15.33 7.11
C PRO A 183 17.08 -15.56 5.85
N GLU A 184 18.36 -15.90 6.02
CA GLU A 184 19.18 -16.43 4.95
C GLU A 184 18.70 -17.86 4.65
N ALA A 185 18.49 -18.17 3.37
CA ALA A 185 17.99 -19.47 2.93
C ALA A 185 18.77 -19.94 1.70
N SER A 186 18.80 -21.26 1.49
CA SER A 186 19.37 -21.82 0.27
C SER A 186 18.65 -21.29 -0.97
N ALA A 187 19.35 -21.24 -2.11
CA ALA A 187 18.78 -20.76 -3.37
C ALA A 187 17.51 -21.55 -3.77
N ASP A 188 17.49 -22.85 -3.51
CA ASP A 188 16.34 -23.73 -3.78
C ASP A 188 15.14 -23.39 -2.90
N LEU A 189 15.33 -23.27 -1.57
CA LEU A 189 14.26 -22.92 -0.64
C LEU A 189 13.71 -21.51 -0.93
N ARG A 190 14.61 -20.56 -1.18
CA ARG A 190 14.27 -19.19 -1.57
C ARG A 190 13.42 -19.17 -2.84
N SER A 191 13.82 -19.89 -3.89
CA SER A 191 13.06 -19.97 -5.14
C SER A 191 11.66 -20.57 -4.93
N LYS A 192 11.54 -21.59 -4.09
CA LYS A 192 10.24 -22.18 -3.73
C LYS A 192 9.32 -21.19 -2.99
N ILE A 193 9.88 -20.39 -2.08
CA ILE A 193 9.12 -19.35 -1.36
C ILE A 193 8.70 -18.22 -2.32
N GLU A 194 9.60 -17.78 -3.19
CA GLU A 194 9.30 -16.78 -4.23
C GLU A 194 8.20 -17.26 -5.18
N ALA A 195 8.21 -18.54 -5.58
CA ALA A 195 7.17 -19.12 -6.42
C ALA A 195 5.79 -19.14 -5.74
N LEU A 196 5.73 -19.43 -4.44
CA LEU A 196 4.48 -19.37 -3.66
C LEU A 196 4.00 -17.92 -3.50
N ALA A 197 4.91 -16.97 -3.29
CA ALA A 197 4.58 -15.54 -3.21
C ALA A 197 4.01 -15.01 -4.53
N GLN A 198 4.56 -15.46 -5.66
CA GLN A 198 4.06 -15.12 -7.00
C GLN A 198 2.65 -15.67 -7.20
N GLN A 199 2.40 -16.94 -6.85
CA GLN A 199 1.07 -17.54 -6.91
C GLN A 199 0.08 -16.80 -5.99
N ALA A 200 0.48 -16.45 -4.77
CA ALA A 200 -0.35 -15.68 -3.85
C ALA A 200 -0.70 -14.29 -4.42
N TYR A 201 0.26 -13.63 -5.08
CA TYR A 201 0.04 -12.35 -5.75
C TYR A 201 -0.99 -12.45 -6.90
N GLU A 202 -0.90 -13.51 -7.71
CA GLU A 202 -1.84 -13.77 -8.81
C GLU A 202 -3.24 -14.06 -8.28
N ILE A 203 -3.35 -15.00 -7.34
CA ILE A 203 -4.63 -15.41 -6.74
C ILE A 203 -5.25 -14.31 -5.89
N ALA A 204 -4.50 -13.42 -5.26
CA ALA A 204 -5.07 -12.28 -4.54
C ALA A 204 -5.80 -11.29 -5.47
N GLY A 205 -5.56 -11.33 -6.79
CA GLY A 205 -6.36 -10.63 -7.78
C GLY A 205 -7.66 -11.34 -8.16
N GLU A 206 -7.83 -12.58 -7.71
CA GLU A 206 -8.97 -13.45 -7.98
C GLU A 206 -9.78 -13.68 -6.69
N ASP A 207 -11.07 -13.97 -6.79
CA ASP A 207 -11.90 -14.30 -5.61
C ASP A 207 -11.79 -15.80 -5.26
N ASN A 208 -10.56 -16.28 -5.04
CA ASN A 208 -10.27 -17.69 -4.75
C ASN A 208 -9.56 -17.88 -3.40
N LEU A 209 -10.34 -17.69 -2.33
CA LEU A 209 -9.84 -17.77 -0.94
C LEU A 209 -9.31 -19.16 -0.56
N ALA A 210 -9.86 -20.23 -1.12
CA ALA A 210 -9.45 -21.60 -0.79
C ALA A 210 -8.01 -21.85 -1.27
N GLN A 211 -7.73 -21.53 -2.54
CA GLN A 211 -6.39 -21.66 -3.10
C GLN A 211 -5.39 -20.72 -2.41
N LEU A 212 -5.80 -19.49 -2.09
CA LEU A 212 -4.93 -18.57 -1.35
C LEU A 212 -4.56 -19.14 0.03
N PHE A 213 -5.52 -19.72 0.74
CA PHE A 213 -5.27 -20.35 2.04
C PHE A 213 -4.26 -21.49 1.93
N ASP A 214 -4.42 -22.38 0.96
CA ASP A 214 -3.50 -23.51 0.74
C ASP A 214 -2.08 -23.04 0.40
N ILE A 215 -1.95 -22.00 -0.44
CA ILE A 215 -0.65 -21.39 -0.77
C ILE A 215 0.01 -20.82 0.49
N GLU A 216 -0.74 -20.07 1.30
CA GLU A 216 -0.18 -19.44 2.50
C GLU A 216 0.22 -20.45 3.58
N VAL A 217 -0.50 -21.56 3.72
CA VAL A 217 -0.12 -22.67 4.62
C VAL A 217 1.18 -23.31 4.14
N GLN A 218 1.29 -23.62 2.85
CA GLN A 218 2.53 -24.17 2.28
C GLN A 218 3.71 -23.23 2.43
N MET A 219 3.48 -21.94 2.21
CA MET A 219 4.49 -20.91 2.36
C MET A 219 4.94 -20.80 3.81
N GLN A 220 4.02 -20.85 4.78
CA GLN A 220 4.36 -20.80 6.20
C GLN A 220 5.30 -21.93 6.62
N HIS A 221 5.10 -23.16 6.13
CA HIS A 221 6.04 -24.27 6.41
C HIS A 221 7.44 -23.99 5.89
N ARG A 222 7.56 -23.39 4.70
CA ARG A 222 8.86 -23.05 4.09
C ARG A 222 9.53 -21.87 4.77
N VAL A 223 8.75 -20.90 5.25
CA VAL A 223 9.28 -19.78 6.05
C VAL A 223 9.81 -20.29 7.39
N ILE A 224 9.10 -21.21 8.05
CA ILE A 224 9.59 -21.88 9.27
C ILE A 224 10.93 -22.57 9.01
N GLU A 225 11.05 -23.32 7.90
CA GLU A 225 12.30 -23.96 7.47
C GLU A 225 13.40 -22.93 7.24
N ALA A 226 13.10 -21.81 6.58
CA ALA A 226 14.07 -20.75 6.31
C ALA A 226 14.61 -20.09 7.59
N PHE A 227 13.76 -19.93 8.61
CA PHE A 227 14.19 -19.42 9.92
C PHE A 227 14.88 -20.48 10.79
N GLU A 228 15.00 -21.73 10.32
CA GLU A 228 15.58 -22.85 11.07
C GLU A 228 14.91 -23.07 12.44
N LEU A 229 13.61 -22.78 12.55
CA LEU A 229 12.91 -22.88 13.82
C LEU A 229 12.78 -24.33 14.26
N THR A 230 13.12 -24.59 15.52
CA THR A 230 12.93 -25.89 16.15
C THR A 230 11.46 -26.21 16.35
N ASN A 231 11.12 -27.49 16.49
CA ASN A 231 9.76 -27.91 16.81
C ASN A 231 9.22 -27.26 18.09
N ALA A 232 10.09 -26.99 19.08
CA ALA A 232 9.71 -26.34 20.32
C ALA A 232 9.32 -24.86 20.09
N GLU A 233 10.05 -24.15 19.23
CA GLU A 233 9.77 -22.76 18.85
C GLU A 233 8.51 -22.66 17.98
N VAL A 234 8.35 -23.55 16.99
CA VAL A 234 7.12 -23.63 16.19
C VAL A 234 5.92 -23.86 17.10
N SER A 235 6.03 -24.82 18.01
CA SER A 235 4.98 -25.11 18.99
C SER A 235 4.69 -23.92 19.92
N LEU A 236 5.69 -23.13 20.28
CA LEU A 236 5.51 -21.90 21.05
C LEU A 236 4.73 -20.86 20.25
N ILE A 237 5.09 -20.64 18.98
CA ILE A 237 4.40 -19.71 18.09
C ILE A 237 2.92 -20.08 17.98
N GLU A 238 2.62 -21.34 17.70
CA GLU A 238 1.25 -21.84 17.50
C GLU A 238 0.38 -21.76 18.76
N ARG A 239 0.97 -21.95 19.95
CA ARG A 239 0.25 -21.79 21.22
C ARG A 239 0.08 -20.34 21.65
N THR A 240 0.81 -19.41 21.04
CA THR A 240 0.84 -17.99 21.45
C THR A 240 0.56 -17.05 20.28
N LEU A 241 -0.30 -17.47 19.35
CA LEU A 241 -0.68 -16.65 18.20
C LEU A 241 -1.24 -15.30 18.68
N PRO A 242 -0.73 -14.18 18.14
CA PRO A 242 -1.32 -12.88 18.45
C PRO A 242 -2.74 -12.78 17.88
N PRO A 243 -3.53 -11.80 18.33
CA PRO A 243 -4.74 -11.40 17.63
C PRO A 243 -4.47 -11.24 16.13
N ARG A 244 -5.48 -11.64 15.34
CA ARG A 244 -5.50 -11.40 13.89
C ARG A 244 -4.33 -12.07 13.14
N ASP A 245 -3.87 -13.22 13.64
CA ASP A 245 -2.96 -14.10 12.91
C ASP A 245 -3.42 -14.30 11.45
N PRO A 246 -2.53 -14.13 10.45
CA PRO A 246 -2.92 -14.09 9.05
C PRO A 246 -3.64 -15.36 8.58
N LEU A 247 -3.16 -16.55 8.97
CA LEU A 247 -3.77 -17.81 8.55
C LEU A 247 -5.12 -18.05 9.26
N VAL A 248 -5.23 -17.74 10.56
CA VAL A 248 -6.51 -17.85 11.28
C VAL A 248 -7.57 -16.90 10.71
N VAL A 249 -7.17 -15.69 10.33
CA VAL A 249 -8.06 -14.71 9.70
C VAL A 249 -8.52 -15.19 8.33
N LEU A 250 -7.60 -15.72 7.52
CA LEU A 250 -7.92 -16.25 6.20
C LEU A 250 -8.83 -17.48 6.28
N GLU A 251 -8.57 -18.40 7.21
CA GLU A 251 -9.43 -19.56 7.47
C GLU A 251 -10.86 -19.14 7.87
N LYS A 252 -11.00 -18.15 8.76
CA LYS A 252 -12.32 -17.63 9.16
C LYS A 252 -13.07 -17.03 7.96
N ARG A 253 -12.37 -16.30 7.07
CA ARG A 253 -12.96 -15.76 5.84
C ARG A 253 -13.44 -16.88 4.92
N LEU A 254 -12.63 -17.92 4.74
CA LEU A 254 -12.98 -19.10 3.93
C LEU A 254 -14.20 -19.84 4.48
N ARG A 255 -14.28 -20.07 5.79
CA ARG A 255 -15.46 -20.72 6.41
C ARG A 255 -16.72 -19.89 6.20
N LYS A 256 -16.62 -18.57 6.31
CA LYS A 256 -17.74 -17.64 6.10
C LYS A 256 -18.20 -17.60 4.64
N SER A 257 -17.29 -17.71 3.66
CA SER A 257 -17.67 -17.77 2.24
C SER A 257 -18.34 -19.08 1.86
N GLN A 258 -17.96 -20.20 2.49
CA GLN A 258 -18.58 -21.51 2.28
C GLN A 258 -19.94 -21.66 2.97
N HIS A 259 -20.15 -20.95 4.09
CA HIS A 259 -21.40 -20.96 4.85
C HIS A 259 -21.85 -19.52 5.11
N PRO A 260 -22.33 -18.80 4.08
CA PRO A 260 -22.91 -17.48 4.27
C PRO A 260 -24.17 -17.66 5.11
N SER A 261 -24.10 -17.33 6.40
CA SER A 261 -25.26 -17.37 7.28
C SER A 261 -26.40 -16.56 6.63
N THR A 262 -27.54 -17.21 6.40
CA THR A 262 -28.84 -16.57 6.20
C THR A 262 -29.19 -15.77 7.45
N GLY A 263 -28.67 -14.55 7.53
CA GLY A 263 -28.90 -13.62 8.63
C GLY A 263 -29.89 -12.54 8.23
N VAL A 264 -31.17 -12.90 8.15
CA VAL A 264 -32.24 -11.96 8.48
C VAL A 264 -32.16 -11.79 9.99
N GLU A 265 -31.49 -10.75 10.47
CA GLU A 265 -31.73 -10.27 11.82
C GLU A 265 -33.08 -9.55 11.80
N LEU A 266 -34.10 -10.30 12.21
CA LEU A 266 -35.39 -9.77 12.62
C LEU A 266 -35.15 -8.68 13.66
N CYS A 267 -35.57 -7.45 13.33
CA CYS A 267 -36.02 -6.51 14.34
C CYS A 267 -37.03 -7.23 15.24
N LEU A 268 -36.63 -7.54 16.47
CA LEU A 268 -37.56 -7.78 17.55
C LEU A 268 -37.36 -6.69 18.59
N SER A 269 -38.37 -5.83 18.60
CA SER A 269 -38.76 -4.89 19.64
C SER A 269 -38.71 -5.49 21.04
N SER A 270 -38.09 -4.76 21.96
CA SER A 270 -38.62 -4.41 23.29
C SER A 270 -37.71 -3.37 23.92
#